data_AF-A0A821GEN6-F1
#
_entry.id   AF-A0A821GEN6-F1
#
_cell.length_a   1.000
_cell.length_b   1.000
_cell.length_c   1.000
_cell.angle_alpha   90.00
_cell.angle_beta   90.00
_cell.angle_gamma   90.00
#
_symmetry.space_group_name_H-M   'P 1'
#
loop_
_entity.id
_entity.type
_entity.pdbx_description
1 polymer ?
#
loop_
_entity_poly.entity_id
_entity_poly.type
_entity_poly.pdbx_seq_one_letter_code
_entity_poly.pdbx_strand_id
1 'polypeptide(L)' 'DKLRPDPHYAINDRVLIRRHGLQNKLEPKFSITTQNIIRARHPVYVVRDETTHAETQVHINDIRPIYIQN' A
#
# COMPACT_ATOMS: atom_id res chain seq x y z
N ASP A 1 22.72 -6.36 8.07
CA ASP A 1 21.88 -5.28 7.53
C ASP A 1 22.38 -4.88 6.14
N LYS A 2 22.18 -5.74 5.12
CA LYS A 2 22.69 -5.51 3.73
C LYS A 2 21.73 -6.01 2.63
N LEU A 3 20.56 -6.52 3.00
CA LEU A 3 19.60 -7.14 2.09
C LEU A 3 18.18 -6.63 2.36
N ARG A 4 18.02 -5.36 2.73
CA ARG A 4 16.68 -4.77 2.67
C ARG A 4 16.36 -4.59 1.19
N PRO A 5 15.34 -5.26 0.64
CA PRO A 5 14.87 -4.90 -0.68
C PRO A 5 14.51 -3.41 -0.65
N ASP A 6 14.85 -2.70 -1.70
CA ASP A 6 14.43 -1.33 -1.95
C ASP A 6 13.23 -1.38 -2.91
N PRO A 7 12.03 -1.75 -2.41
CA PRO A 7 10.90 -2.01 -3.28
C PRO A 7 10.56 -0.73 -4.03
N HIS A 8 10.33 -0.83 -5.33
CA HIS A 8 9.82 0.27 -6.12
C HIS A 8 8.52 -0.17 -6.74
N TYR A 9 7.49 0.67 -6.60
CA TYR A 9 6.18 0.41 -7.17
C TYR A 9 5.89 1.34 -8.33
N ALA A 10 5.14 0.84 -9.31
CA ALA A 10 4.73 1.57 -10.51
C ALA A 10 3.33 2.13 -10.38
N ILE A 11 2.99 3.07 -11.27
CA ILE A 11 1.61 3.56 -11.41
C ILE A 11 0.74 2.39 -11.90
N ASN A 12 -0.48 2.29 -11.37
CA ASN A 12 -1.46 1.21 -11.53
C ASN A 12 -1.15 -0.10 -10.81
N ASP A 13 -0.06 -0.18 -10.04
CA ASP A 13 0.14 -1.32 -9.15
C ASP A 13 -0.99 -1.38 -8.11
N ARG A 14 -1.56 -2.58 -7.95
CA ARG A 14 -2.53 -2.90 -6.90
C ARG A 14 -1.81 -3.26 -5.62
N VAL A 15 -2.13 -2.52 -4.57
CA VAL A 15 -1.49 -2.65 -3.26
C VAL A 15 -2.52 -2.63 -2.13
N LEU A 16 -2.10 -3.14 -0.98
CA LEU A 16 -2.77 -2.90 0.30
C LEU A 16 -1.94 -1.92 1.12
N ILE A 17 -2.61 -1.10 1.92
CA ILE A 17 -1.96 -0.12 2.79
C ILE A 17 -2.11 -0.51 4.25
N ARG A 18 -1.08 -0.28 5.06
CA ARG A 18 -1.14 -0.51 6.50
C ARG A 18 -2.21 0.37 7.13
N ARG A 19 -3.07 -0.22 7.95
CA ARG A 19 -4.04 0.52 8.76
C ARG A 19 -3.30 1.06 9.99
N HIS A 20 -3.55 2.33 10.32
CA HIS A 20 -3.03 2.99 11.53
C HIS A 20 -4.18 3.27 12.50
N GLY A 21 -3.92 3.27 13.81
CA GLY A 21 -4.91 3.54 14.85
C GLY A 21 -4.98 2.47 15.94
N LEU A 22 -5.97 2.58 16.82
CA LEU A 22 -6.27 1.58 17.85
C LEU A 22 -6.73 0.29 17.16
N GLN A 23 -5.87 -0.72 17.15
CA GLN A 23 -6.16 -2.04 16.60
C GLN A 23 -6.26 -3.07 17.71
N ASN A 24 -7.35 -3.83 17.72
CA ASN A 24 -7.47 -5.01 18.56
C ASN A 24 -6.63 -6.16 17.99
N LYS A 25 -6.27 -7.15 18.83
CA LYS A 25 -5.40 -8.28 18.44
C LYS A 25 -5.89 -9.08 17.22
N LEU A 26 -7.19 -8.99 16.90
CA LEU A 26 -7.84 -9.75 15.82
C LEU A 26 -8.04 -8.93 14.53
N GLU A 27 -7.71 -7.63 14.53
CA GLU A 27 -7.94 -6.80 13.35
C GLU A 27 -6.80 -6.93 12.32
N PRO A 28 -7.13 -6.87 11.02
CA PRO A 28 -6.13 -6.96 9.97
C PRO A 28 -5.21 -5.73 9.99
N LYS A 29 -3.90 -5.98 9.88
CA LYS A 29 -2.86 -4.94 9.86
C LYS A 29 -2.89 -4.08 8.59
N PHE A 30 -3.43 -4.62 7.50
CA PHE A 30 -3.53 -3.96 6.19
C PHE A 30 -5.00 -3.73 5.82
N SER A 31 -5.24 -2.87 4.84
CA SER A 31 -6.56 -2.66 4.24
C SER A 31 -7.12 -3.98 3.71
N ILE A 32 -8.45 -4.09 3.76
CA ILE A 32 -9.19 -5.22 3.18
C ILE A 32 -9.45 -4.94 1.70
N THR A 33 -9.72 -3.66 1.38
CA THR A 33 -9.85 -3.17 0.01
C THR A 33 -8.49 -2.93 -0.61
N THR A 34 -8.44 -3.08 -1.92
CA THR A 34 -7.30 -2.77 -2.77
C THR A 34 -7.22 -1.28 -3.07
N GLN A 35 -5.99 -0.80 -3.18
CA GLN A 35 -5.68 0.55 -3.62
C GLN A 35 -4.79 0.50 -4.87
N ASN A 36 -4.96 1.46 -5.76
CA ASN A 36 -4.11 1.62 -6.94
C ASN A 36 -3.14 2.77 -6.74
N ILE A 37 -1.86 2.57 -7.07
CA ILE A 37 -0.89 3.66 -7.10
C ILE A 37 -1.22 4.58 -8.27
N ILE A 38 -1.57 5.84 -7.99
CA ILE A 38 -1.88 6.84 -9.01
C ILE A 38 -0.73 7.83 -9.22
N ARG A 39 0.20 7.92 -8.27
CA ARG A 39 1.40 8.76 -8.38
C ARG A 39 2.57 8.13 -7.62
N ALA A 40 3.70 7.93 -8.30
CA ALA A 40 4.90 7.35 -7.71
C ALA A 40 5.91 8.45 -7.36
N ARG A 41 6.19 8.65 -6.07
CA ARG A 41 7.19 9.62 -5.58
C ARG A 41 7.97 9.04 -4.39
N HIS A 42 8.85 8.07 -4.68
CA HIS A 42 9.63 7.38 -3.65
C HIS A 42 10.24 8.36 -2.61
N PRO A 43 10.11 8.09 -1.30
CA PRO A 43 9.52 6.89 -0.67
C PRO A 43 8.01 7.00 -0.37
N VAL A 44 7.31 8.02 -0.89
CA VAL A 44 5.88 8.26 -0.64
C VAL A 44 5.06 8.13 -1.93
N TYR A 45 4.05 7.29 -1.90
CA TYR A 45 3.17 7.05 -3.05
C TYR A 45 1.81 7.65 -2.78
N VAL A 46 1.16 8.14 -3.84
CA VAL A 46 -0.28 8.47 -3.78
C VAL A 46 -1.04 7.26 -4.27
N VAL A 47 -1.89 6.74 -3.40
CA VAL A 47 -2.78 5.63 -3.72
C VAL A 47 -4.22 6.11 -3.76
N ARG A 48 -5.05 5.45 -4.56
CA ARG A 48 -6.49 5.65 -4.61
C ARG A 48 -7.20 4.35 -4.23
N ASP A 49 -8.09 4.43 -3.27
CA ASP A 49 -8.93 3.29 -2.88
C ASP A 49 -9.95 2.95 -3.97
N GLU A 50 -10.05 1.66 -4.32
CA GLU A 50 -10.92 1.22 -5.42
C GLU A 50 -12.42 1.34 -5.11
N THR A 51 -12.81 1.38 -3.84
CA THR A 51 -14.23 1.43 -3.42
C THR A 51 -14.69 2.86 -3.15
N THR A 52 -13.88 3.64 -2.44
CA THR A 52 -14.24 4.99 -1.99
C THR A 52 -13.73 6.09 -2.88
N HIS A 53 -12.83 5.78 -3.81
CA HIS A 53 -12.07 6.74 -4.63
C HIS A 53 -11.26 7.77 -3.83
N ALA A 54 -11.12 7.57 -2.51
CA ALA A 54 -10.32 8.44 -1.67
C ALA A 54 -8.84 8.31 -2.03
N GLU A 55 -8.14 9.44 -2.08
CA GLU A 55 -6.71 9.50 -2.33
C GLU A 55 -5.96 9.64 -1.01
N THR A 56 -4.82 8.96 -0.87
CA THR A 56 -4.02 9.01 0.35
C THR A 56 -2.54 8.92 0.00
N GLN A 57 -1.71 9.66 0.75
CA GLN A 57 -0.26 9.57 0.67
C GLN A 57 0.24 8.51 1.65
N VAL A 58 1.03 7.55 1.16
CA VAL A 58 1.46 6.39 1.95
C VAL A 58 2.95 6.16 1.76
N HIS A 59 3.66 5.95 2.87
CA HIS A 59 5.08 5.62 2.85
C HIS A 59 5.27 4.17 2.37
N ILE A 60 6.35 3.92 1.64
CA ILE A 60 6.72 2.61 1.07
C ILE A 60 6.66 1.44 2.07
N ASN A 61 7.04 1.67 3.33
CA ASN A 61 7.02 0.67 4.40
C ASN A 61 5.60 0.24 4.85
N ASP A 62 4.60 1.05 4.48
CA ASP A 62 3.19 0.79 4.75
C ASP A 62 2.46 0.23 3.53
N ILE A 63 3.18 -0.04 2.43
CA ILE A 63 2.62 -0.61 1.21
C ILE A 63 2.95 -2.09 1.16
N ARG A 64 1.94 -2.91 0.82
CA ARG A 64 2.09 -4.33 0.54
C ARG A 64 1.58 -4.62 -0.88
N PRO A 65 2.43 -5.07 -1.82
CA PRO A 65 1.99 -5.40 -3.16
C PRO A 65 1.10 -6.63 -3.18
N ILE A 66 0.13 -6.65 -4.09
CA ILE A 66 -0.66 -7.83 -4.42
C ILE A 66 -0.07 -8.44 -5.69
N TYR A 67 0.63 -9.55 -5.53
CA TYR A 67 1.10 -10.32 -6.68
C TYR A 67 -0.05 -11.22 -7.15
N ILE A 68 -0.66 -10.88 -8.29
CA ILE A 68 -1.50 -11.83 -9.01
C ILE A 68 -0.53 -12.72 -9.78
N GLN A 69 -0.30 -13.95 -9.32
CA GLN A 69 0.34 -14.97 -10.15
C GLN A 69 -0.66 -15.33 -11.25
N ASN A 70 -0.32 -14.98 -12.49
CA ASN A 70 -1.02 -15.45 -13.68
C ASN A 70 -0.66 -16.91 -13.96
#